data_AF-A0AA38AMJ7-F1
#
_entry.id   AF-A0AA38AMJ7-F1
#
_cell.length_a   1.000
_cell.length_b   1.000
_cell.length_c   1.000
_cell.angle_alpha   90.00
_cell.angle_beta   90.00
_cell.angle_gamma   90.00
#
_symmetry.space_group_name_H-M   'P 1'
#
loop_
_entity.id
_entity.type
_entity.pdbx_description
1 polymer ?
#
loop_
_entity_poly.entity_id
_entity_poly.type
_entity_poly.pdbx_seq_one_letter_code
_entity_poly.pdbx_strand_id
1 'polypeptide(L)'
;MFPSTPAAEAALAVATRYYSPALFNHCVRSYLWGVTYGATHGVAFDDELYYVAAMLHDIALTEPFGSHRMVFEEAAVAGRRPEEFPPAERAEVLAVYPRLQFGREFLASFEDQAARKPGSSAGILAANNAAARIGANPLGPN
;
A
#
# COMPACT_ATOMS: atom_id res chain seq x y z
N MET A 1 18.83 -11.17 10.46
CA MET A 1 18.48 -12.31 9.59
C MET A 1 17.12 -11.99 8.99
N PHE A 2 16.88 -12.30 7.71
CA PHE A 2 15.53 -12.13 7.14
C PHE A 2 14.64 -13.31 7.53
N PRO A 3 13.31 -13.13 7.62
CA PRO A 3 12.39 -14.23 7.82
C PRO A 3 12.47 -15.22 6.64
N SER A 4 12.40 -16.52 6.94
CA SER A 4 12.53 -17.62 5.98
C SER A 4 11.23 -18.43 5.87
N THR A 5 10.10 -17.73 5.88
CA THR A 5 8.78 -18.33 5.75
C THR A 5 8.36 -18.38 4.28
N PRO A 6 7.37 -19.21 3.90
CA PRO A 6 6.92 -19.30 2.51
C PRO A 6 6.51 -17.95 1.90
N ALA A 7 5.87 -17.07 2.69
CA ALA A 7 5.47 -15.74 2.23
C ALA A 7 6.69 -14.82 2.03
N ALA A 8 7.66 -14.85 2.96
CA ALA A 8 8.89 -14.08 2.84
C ALA A 8 9.73 -14.54 1.64
N GLU A 9 9.86 -15.85 1.41
CA GLU A 9 10.57 -16.39 0.26
C GLU A 9 9.89 -16.04 -1.06
N ALA A 10 8.55 -16.09 -1.12
CA ALA A 10 7.78 -15.65 -2.27
C ALA A 10 7.99 -14.15 -2.57
N ALA A 11 7.96 -13.30 -1.54
CA ALA A 11 8.22 -11.87 -1.69
C ALA A 11 9.64 -11.60 -2.20
N LEU A 12 10.65 -12.29 -1.64
CA LEU A 12 12.03 -12.21 -2.10
C LEU A 12 12.18 -12.67 -3.55
N ALA A 13 11.49 -13.75 -3.96
CA ALA A 13 11.53 -14.25 -5.32
C ALA A 13 10.93 -13.25 -6.33
N VAL A 14 9.79 -12.64 -5.99
CA VAL A 14 9.18 -11.56 -6.80
C VAL A 14 10.13 -10.36 -6.89
N ALA A 15 10.61 -9.88 -5.75
CA ALA A 15 11.53 -8.73 -5.69
C ALA A 15 12.80 -8.98 -6.53
N THR A 16 13.41 -10.16 -6.40
CA THR A 16 14.62 -10.53 -7.16
C THR A 16 14.37 -10.62 -8.66
N ARG A 17 13.17 -11.07 -9.06
CA ARG A 17 12.81 -11.26 -10.47
C ARG A 17 12.52 -9.94 -11.19
N TYR A 18 11.87 -9.00 -10.52
CA TYR A 18 11.29 -7.82 -11.17
C TYR A 18 12.00 -6.51 -10.85
N TYR A 19 12.77 -6.43 -9.75
CA TYR A 19 13.47 -5.20 -9.40
C TYR A 19 14.81 -5.05 -10.09
N SER A 20 15.14 -3.80 -10.37
CA SER A 20 16.54 -3.42 -10.56
C SER A 20 17.30 -3.59 -9.25
N PRO A 21 18.64 -3.76 -9.29
CA PRO A 21 19.44 -3.85 -8.07
C PRO A 21 19.26 -2.65 -7.12
N ALA A 22 19.03 -1.44 -7.67
CA ALA A 22 18.81 -0.24 -6.87
C ALA A 22 17.49 -0.31 -6.09
N LEU A 23 16.40 -0.74 -6.73
CA LEU A 23 15.08 -0.83 -6.12
C LEU A 23 15.01 -1.98 -5.11
N PHE A 24 15.62 -3.12 -5.44
CA PHE A 24 15.79 -4.24 -4.50
C PHE A 24 16.52 -3.78 -3.23
N ASN A 25 17.68 -3.13 -3.40
CA ASN A 25 18.47 -2.64 -2.26
C ASN A 25 17.72 -1.57 -1.46
N HIS A 26 16.89 -0.74 -2.10
CA HIS A 26 16.01 0.21 -1.41
C HIS A 26 15.01 -0.52 -0.50
N CYS A 27 14.29 -1.51 -1.03
CA CYS A 27 13.35 -2.30 -0.25
C CYS A 27 14.03 -3.00 0.94
N VAL A 28 15.25 -3.54 0.72
CA VAL A 28 16.03 -4.17 1.80
C VAL A 28 16.41 -3.15 2.87
N ARG A 29 16.86 -1.96 2.49
CA ARG A 29 17.16 -0.88 3.45
C ARG A 29 15.90 -0.43 4.20
N SER A 30 14.77 -0.29 3.53
CA SER A 30 13.49 0.07 4.17
C SER A 30 13.13 -0.91 5.29
N TYR A 31 13.22 -2.22 5.03
CA TYR A 31 13.05 -3.25 6.06
C TYR A 31 14.06 -3.10 7.21
N LEU A 32 15.36 -3.02 6.91
CA LEU A 32 16.39 -2.97 7.96
C LEU A 32 16.28 -1.71 8.83
N TRP A 33 15.94 -0.57 8.23
CA TRP A 33 15.69 0.67 8.96
C TRP A 33 14.46 0.57 9.86
N GLY A 34 13.35 0.00 9.40
CA GLY A 34 12.18 -0.17 10.25
C GLY A 34 12.36 -1.16 11.38
N VAL A 35 13.04 -2.29 11.14
CA VAL A 35 13.40 -3.25 12.21
C VAL A 35 14.26 -2.54 13.27
N THR A 36 15.27 -1.78 12.83
CA THR A 36 16.12 -1.00 13.74
C THR A 36 15.31 0.06 14.49
N TYR A 37 14.42 0.77 13.82
CA TYR A 37 13.55 1.78 14.44
C TYR A 37 12.62 1.15 15.49
N GLY A 38 11.96 0.03 15.16
CA GLY A 38 11.08 -0.67 16.07
C GLY A 38 11.80 -1.17 17.31
N ALA A 39 12.96 -1.80 17.13
CA ALA A 39 13.79 -2.27 18.25
C ALA A 39 14.28 -1.12 19.14
N THR A 40 14.72 -0.01 18.55
CA THR A 40 15.22 1.16 19.31
C THR A 40 14.13 1.91 20.06
N HIS A 41 12.87 1.81 19.61
CA HIS A 41 11.74 2.53 20.21
C HIS A 41 10.73 1.61 20.92
N GLY A 42 11.02 0.32 21.06
CA GLY A 42 10.11 -0.64 21.71
C GLY A 42 8.78 -0.86 20.97
N VAL A 43 8.75 -0.65 19.65
CA VAL A 43 7.57 -0.90 18.82
C VAL A 43 7.58 -2.37 18.38
N ALA A 44 6.60 -3.14 18.87
CA ALA A 44 6.38 -4.51 18.43
C ALA A 44 5.77 -4.54 17.02
N PHE A 45 6.21 -5.48 16.19
CA PHE A 45 5.67 -5.74 14.85
C PHE A 45 5.82 -7.23 14.51
N ASP A 46 5.04 -7.69 13.54
CA ASP A 46 5.22 -9.01 12.95
C ASP A 46 6.32 -8.95 11.88
N ASP A 47 7.37 -9.74 12.06
CA ASP A 47 8.58 -9.68 11.23
C ASP A 47 8.34 -10.16 9.80
N GLU A 48 7.52 -11.20 9.60
CA GLU A 48 7.15 -11.71 8.28
C GLU A 48 6.33 -10.65 7.53
N LEU A 49 5.27 -10.14 8.15
CA LEU A 49 4.40 -9.14 7.55
C LEU A 49 5.18 -7.89 7.18
N TYR A 50 6.04 -7.41 8.07
CA TYR A 50 6.85 -6.22 7.81
C TYR A 50 7.86 -6.45 6.69
N TYR A 51 8.52 -7.61 6.66
CA TYR A 51 9.42 -7.99 5.57
C TYR A 51 8.70 -8.04 4.22
N VAL A 52 7.57 -8.73 4.13
CA VAL A 52 6.78 -8.86 2.90
C VAL A 52 6.31 -7.48 2.42
N ALA A 53 5.78 -6.64 3.33
CA ALA A 53 5.36 -5.29 3.00
C ALA A 53 6.52 -4.45 2.47
N ALA A 54 7.67 -4.44 3.16
CA ALA A 54 8.85 -3.70 2.72
C ALA A 54 9.39 -4.21 1.37
N MET A 55 9.36 -5.52 1.14
CA MET A 55 9.78 -6.13 -0.13
C MET A 55 8.87 -5.81 -1.31
N LEU A 56 7.59 -5.52 -1.10
CA LEU A 56 6.63 -5.35 -2.19
C LEU A 56 6.06 -3.93 -2.33
N HIS A 57 6.36 -3.02 -1.41
CA HIS A 57 5.75 -1.68 -1.39
C HIS A 57 5.93 -0.88 -2.70
N ASP A 58 7.04 -1.10 -3.40
CA ASP A 58 7.37 -0.41 -4.66
C ASP A 58 7.17 -1.30 -5.90
N ILE A 59 6.48 -2.45 -5.79
CA ILE A 59 6.32 -3.37 -6.94
C ILE A 59 5.63 -2.70 -8.14
N ALA A 60 4.69 -1.78 -7.87
CA ALA A 60 3.99 -1.02 -8.90
C ALA A 60 4.88 -0.03 -9.68
N LEU A 61 6.15 0.18 -9.30
CA LEU A 61 7.11 0.96 -10.09
C LEU A 61 7.74 0.13 -11.22
N THR A 62 7.54 -1.19 -11.22
CA THR A 62 8.01 -2.09 -12.27
C THR A 62 6.95 -2.23 -13.37
N GLU A 63 7.40 -2.36 -14.62
CA GLU A 63 6.49 -2.41 -15.79
C GLU A 63 5.38 -3.47 -15.67
N PRO A 64 5.63 -4.73 -15.24
CA PRO A 64 4.57 -5.75 -15.20
C PRO A 64 3.47 -5.50 -14.17
N PHE A 65 3.73 -4.66 -13.16
CA PHE A 65 2.81 -4.40 -12.05
C PHE A 65 2.37 -2.92 -11.97
N GLY A 66 2.93 -2.08 -12.84
CA GLY A 66 2.62 -0.66 -12.89
C GLY A 66 1.37 -0.39 -13.72
N SER A 67 0.49 0.48 -13.20
CA SER A 67 -0.56 1.04 -14.03
C SER A 67 -0.02 2.25 -14.80
N HIS A 68 0.07 2.13 -16.13
CA HIS A 68 0.44 3.26 -17.00
C HIS A 68 -0.62 4.36 -17.07
N ARG A 69 -1.78 4.16 -16.43
CA ARG A 69 -2.95 5.03 -16.59
C ARG A 69 -3.34 5.74 -15.30
N MET A 70 -2.95 5.22 -14.14
CA MET A 70 -3.47 5.70 -12.86
C MET A 70 -2.57 5.29 -11.70
N VAL A 71 -2.41 6.16 -10.71
CA VAL A 71 -1.67 5.83 -9.48
C VAL A 71 -2.45 4.87 -8.59
N PHE A 72 -1.74 4.09 -7.77
CA PHE A 72 -2.33 3.03 -6.95
C PHE A 72 -3.45 3.52 -6.04
N GLU A 73 -3.28 4.69 -5.41
CA GLU A 73 -4.24 5.27 -4.48
C GLU A 73 -5.57 5.61 -5.15
N GLU A 74 -5.52 6.04 -6.41
CA GLU A 74 -6.72 6.35 -7.18
C GLU A 74 -7.52 5.08 -7.50
N ALA A 75 -6.84 3.99 -7.82
CA ALA A 75 -7.47 2.70 -8.12
C ALA A 75 -8.05 2.05 -6.85
N ALA A 76 -7.22 1.89 -5.82
CA ALA A 76 -7.56 1.08 -4.64
C ALA A 76 -8.35 1.86 -3.58
N VAL A 77 -7.99 3.13 -3.35
CA VAL A 77 -8.58 3.93 -2.28
C VAL A 77 -9.79 4.70 -2.77
N ALA A 78 -9.66 5.44 -3.88
CA ALA A 78 -10.78 6.20 -4.47
C ALA A 78 -11.69 5.36 -5.37
N GLY A 79 -11.29 4.13 -5.73
CA GLY A 79 -12.13 3.21 -6.51
C GLY A 79 -12.38 3.69 -7.93
N ARG A 80 -11.42 4.43 -8.50
CA ARG A 80 -11.52 4.93 -9.88
C ARG A 80 -11.35 3.79 -10.87
N ARG A 81 -12.07 3.90 -11.98
CA ARG A 81 -12.12 2.91 -13.06
C ARG A 81 -12.42 1.48 -12.60
N PRO A 82 -13.45 1.28 -11.75
CA PRO A 82 -13.74 -0.07 -11.27
C PRO A 82 -14.10 -1.00 -12.45
N GLU A 83 -14.55 -0.49 -13.59
CA GLU A 83 -14.85 -1.24 -14.81
C GLU A 83 -13.65 -1.96 -15.44
N GLU A 84 -12.41 -1.61 -15.07
CA GLU A 84 -11.22 -2.35 -15.50
C GLU A 84 -11.14 -3.76 -14.85
N PHE A 85 -11.90 -3.99 -13.78
CA PHE A 85 -12.06 -5.29 -13.14
C PHE A 85 -13.44 -5.86 -13.46
N PRO A 86 -13.54 -7.12 -13.92
CA PRO A 86 -14.83 -7.64 -14.33
C PRO A 86 -15.81 -7.76 -13.14
N PRO A 87 -17.12 -7.58 -13.36
CA PRO A 87 -18.08 -7.39 -12.26
C PRO A 87 -18.19 -8.56 -11.29
N ALA A 88 -18.02 -9.79 -11.77
CA ALA A 88 -18.14 -11.00 -10.95
C ALA A 88 -16.99 -11.10 -9.95
N GLU A 89 -15.76 -10.86 -10.42
CA GLU A 89 -14.54 -10.90 -9.64
C GLU A 89 -14.53 -9.79 -8.59
N ARG A 90 -14.97 -8.57 -8.95
CA ARG A 90 -15.16 -7.49 -7.96
C ARG A 90 -16.14 -7.89 -6.86
N ALA A 91 -17.28 -8.46 -7.24
CA ALA A 91 -18.30 -8.87 -6.28
C ALA A 91 -17.81 -9.99 -5.37
N GLU A 92 -17.09 -10.96 -5.91
CA GLU A 92 -16.46 -12.05 -5.14
C GLU A 92 -15.44 -11.51 -4.14
N VAL A 93 -14.53 -10.64 -4.58
CA VAL A 93 -13.53 -10.02 -3.69
C VAL A 93 -14.19 -9.24 -2.57
N LEU A 94 -15.20 -8.42 -2.86
CA LEU A 94 -15.91 -7.62 -1.86
C LEU A 94 -16.77 -8.46 -0.92
N ALA A 95 -17.23 -9.63 -1.36
CA ALA A 95 -17.95 -10.57 -0.51
C ALA A 95 -17.03 -11.27 0.50
N VAL A 96 -15.81 -11.63 0.07
CA VAL A 96 -14.80 -12.27 0.95
C VAL A 96 -14.09 -11.24 1.84
N TYR A 97 -13.77 -10.07 1.30
CA TYR A 97 -13.04 -8.99 1.95
C TYR A 97 -13.83 -7.68 1.87
N PRO A 98 -14.85 -7.50 2.72
CA PRO A 98 -15.68 -6.30 2.68
C PRO A 98 -14.86 -5.05 3.03
N ARG A 99 -15.19 -3.91 2.40
CA ARG A 99 -14.54 -2.62 2.67
C ARG A 99 -14.80 -2.06 4.06
N LEU A 100 -15.86 -2.52 4.75
CA LEU A 100 -16.24 -2.05 6.09
C LEU A 100 -16.38 -0.51 6.18
N GLN A 101 -15.60 0.16 7.03
CA GLN A 101 -15.56 1.62 7.19
C GLN A 101 -14.23 2.21 6.67
N PHE A 102 -13.60 1.51 5.72
CA PHE A 102 -12.26 1.84 5.25
C PHE A 102 -12.16 3.28 4.75
N GLY A 103 -13.15 3.79 4.02
CA GLY A 103 -13.11 5.16 3.48
C GLY A 103 -12.96 6.21 4.59
N ARG A 104 -13.79 6.09 5.64
CA ARG A 104 -13.74 6.96 6.82
C ARG A 104 -12.44 6.81 7.61
N GLU A 105 -12.03 5.59 7.93
CA GLU A 105 -10.83 5.33 8.75
C GLU A 105 -9.54 5.77 8.03
N PHE A 106 -9.47 5.50 6.73
CA PHE A 106 -8.35 5.90 5.90
C PHE A 106 -8.28 7.42 5.76
N LEU A 107 -9.43 8.09 5.57
CA LEU A 107 -9.48 9.55 5.51
C LEU A 107 -9.02 10.20 6.81
N ALA A 108 -9.50 9.72 7.96
CA ALA A 108 -9.06 10.23 9.27
C ALA A 108 -7.54 10.10 9.46
N SER A 109 -6.97 8.98 9.01
CA SER A 109 -5.51 8.76 9.04
C SER A 109 -4.77 9.73 8.13
N PHE A 110 -5.31 10.02 6.94
CA PHE A 110 -4.75 11.00 6.01
C PHE A 110 -4.76 12.41 6.57
N GLU A 111 -5.88 12.83 7.16
CA GLU A 111 -6.05 14.15 7.77
C GLU A 111 -5.08 14.37 8.93
N ASP A 112 -4.90 13.36 9.80
CA ASP A 112 -3.93 13.41 10.89
C ASP A 112 -2.47 13.51 10.38
N GLN A 113 -2.11 12.74 9.35
CA GLN A 113 -0.77 12.85 8.74
C GLN A 113 -0.56 14.21 8.07
N ALA A 114 -1.56 14.74 7.37
CA ALA A 114 -1.52 16.04 6.72
C ALA A 114 -1.37 17.17 7.75
N ALA A 115 -2.11 17.11 8.87
CA ALA A 115 -2.02 18.10 9.95
C ALA A 115 -0.64 18.10 10.62
N ARG A 116 -0.09 16.91 10.92
CA ARG A 116 1.24 16.79 11.55
C ARG A 116 2.38 17.10 10.59
N LYS A 117 2.22 16.80 9.29
CA LYS A 117 3.27 16.90 8.27
C LYS A 117 2.71 17.47 6.96
N PRO A 118 2.44 18.78 6.87
CA PRO A 118 1.79 19.38 5.70
C PRO A 118 2.54 19.19 4.37
N GLY A 119 3.88 19.11 4.42
CA GLY A 119 4.72 18.87 3.23
C GLY A 119 4.85 17.40 2.81
N SER A 120 4.18 16.46 3.50
CA SER A 120 4.22 15.04 3.16
C SER A 120 3.33 14.72 1.94
N SER A 121 3.50 13.54 1.35
CA SER A 121 2.60 13.05 0.30
C SER A 121 1.14 13.07 0.73
N ALA A 122 0.85 12.76 2.00
CA ALA A 122 -0.51 12.84 2.55
C ALA A 122 -1.05 14.28 2.59
N GLY A 123 -0.22 15.24 3.00
CA GLY A 123 -0.57 16.67 2.99
C GLY A 123 -0.83 17.20 1.56
N ILE A 124 0.01 16.81 0.61
CA ILE A 124 -0.16 17.16 -0.81
C ILE A 124 -1.44 16.55 -1.37
N LEU A 125 -1.75 15.27 -1.08
CA LEU A 125 -2.97 14.62 -1.58
C LEU A 125 -4.23 15.24 -0.96
N ALA A 126 -4.20 15.56 0.35
CA ALA A 126 -5.29 16.22 1.05
C ALA A 126 -5.61 17.58 0.43
N ALA A 127 -4.59 18.39 0.12
CA ALA A 127 -4.75 19.68 -0.56
C ALA A 127 -5.34 19.55 -1.97
N ASN A 128 -5.19 18.38 -2.61
CA ASN A 128 -5.70 18.09 -3.95
C ASN A 128 -7.07 17.39 -3.95
N ASN A 129 -7.91 17.57 -2.92
CA ASN A 129 -9.27 17.02 -2.88
C ASN A 129 -9.33 15.48 -2.80
N ALA A 130 -8.39 14.83 -2.11
CA ALA A 130 -8.41 13.38 -1.89
C ALA A 130 -9.65 12.93 -1.09
N ALA A 131 -10.07 13.70 -0.08
CA ALA A 131 -11.20 13.38 0.78
C ALA A 131 -12.50 13.15 -0.01
N ALA A 132 -12.85 14.07 -0.91
CA ALA A 132 -14.05 13.94 -1.74
C ALA A 132 -13.98 12.73 -2.68
N ARG A 133 -12.80 12.43 -3.23
CA ARG A 133 -12.58 11.29 -4.12
C ARG A 133 -12.75 9.96 -3.39
N ILE A 134 -12.18 9.84 -2.20
CA ILE A 134 -12.32 8.64 -1.35
C ILE A 134 -13.78 8.50 -0.91
N GLY A 135 -14.42 9.59 -0.47
CA GLY A 135 -15.83 9.61 -0.07
C GLY A 135 -16.83 9.28 -1.18
N ALA A 136 -16.42 9.36 -2.45
CA ALA A 136 -17.24 9.02 -3.61
C ALA A 136 -16.94 7.62 -4.19
N ASN A 137 -16.15 6.79 -3.50
CA ASN A 137 -15.76 5.47 -3.99
C ASN A 137 -17.00 4.58 -4.30
N PRO A 138 -17.12 4.04 -5.52
CA PRO A 138 -18.29 3.27 -5.95
C PRO A 138 -18.35 1.82 -5.42
N LEU A 139 -17.32 1.35 -4.71
CA LEU A 139 -17.17 -0.06 -4.31
C LEU A 139 -17.78 -0.39 -2.93
N GLY A 140 -18.44 0.54 -2.26
CA GLY A 140 -19.11 0.28 -0.99
C GLY A 140 -19.17 1.51 -0.07
N PRO A 141 -19.83 1.40 1.10
CA PRO A 141 -19.94 2.52 2.02
C PRO A 141 -18.55 2.96 2.52
N ASN A 142 -18.39 4.27 2.71
CA ASN A 142 -17.20 4.89 3.28
C ASN A 142 -17.33 5.08 4.78
#